data_AF-A0A921SWL4-F1
#
_entry.id   AF-A0A921SWL4-F1
#
_cell.length_a   1.000
_cell.length_b   1.000
_cell.length_c   1.000
_cell.angle_alpha   90.00
_cell.angle_beta   90.00
_cell.angle_gamma   90.00
#
_symmetry.space_group_name_H-M   'P 1'
#
loop_
_entity.id
_entity.type
_entity.pdbx_description
1 polymer ?
#
loop_
_entity_poly.entity_id
_entity_poly.type
_entity_poly.pdbx_seq_one_letter_code
_entity_poly.pdbx_strand_id
1 'polypeptide(L)'
;KHHATYVKGANTALEKLAAAREANDFGTVNQFSKDLAFNLGGHTNHSIFWKNLSPEGGDKPTGELAQAIEEFFGGFDAFRAHFTAAALGIQGSGWAVLAYEPLGGKLVIEQFYDQQNGVPVATIPLFQLDMWEHAFYLDYQNVKADYVKAIWNIVNWADVQARFENARSNASGLVIPGA
;
A
#
# COMPACT_ATOMS: atom_id res chain seq x y z
N LYS A 1 16.31 -1.76 7.88
CA LYS A 1 17.22 -0.77 7.24
C LYS A 1 16.48 0.10 6.22
N HIS A 2 15.80 -0.48 5.23
CA HIS A 2 15.06 0.24 4.18
C HIS A 2 14.04 1.26 4.70
N HIS A 3 13.11 0.85 5.59
CA HIS A 3 12.09 1.76 6.12
C HIS A 3 12.68 3.00 6.83
N ALA A 4 13.74 2.84 7.62
CA ALA A 4 14.40 3.96 8.30
C ALA A 4 15.01 4.98 7.30
N THR A 5 15.51 4.52 6.15
CA THR A 5 16.00 5.41 5.09
C THR A 5 14.87 6.24 4.49
N TYR A 6 13.69 5.64 4.25
CA TYR A 6 12.51 6.39 3.76
C TYR A 6 12.05 7.47 4.74
N VAL A 7 12.00 7.16 6.04
CA VAL A 7 11.66 8.14 7.09
C VAL A 7 12.64 9.32 7.06
N LYS A 8 13.95 9.03 7.04
CA LYS A 8 14.98 10.07 6.99
C LYS A 8 14.86 10.90 5.71
N GLY A 9 14.68 10.25 4.56
CA GLY A 9 14.57 10.92 3.26
C GLY A 9 13.35 11.85 3.16
N ALA A 10 12.20 11.43 3.71
CA ALA A 10 11.00 12.27 3.74
C ALA A 10 11.23 13.53 4.59
N ASN A 11 11.81 13.38 5.78
CA ASN A 11 12.15 14.52 6.65
C ASN A 11 13.14 15.48 5.97
N THR A 12 14.20 14.96 5.35
CA THR A 12 15.16 15.79 4.62
C THR A 12 14.51 16.53 3.45
N ALA A 13 13.61 15.89 2.69
CA ALA A 13 12.91 16.55 1.60
C ALA A 13 12.02 17.69 2.10
N LEU A 14 11.32 17.51 3.23
CA LEU A 14 10.51 18.54 3.87
C LEU A 14 11.35 19.73 4.34
N GLU A 15 12.50 19.48 4.98
CA GLU A 15 13.45 20.52 5.41
C GLU A 15 13.95 21.34 4.20
N LYS A 16 14.32 20.67 3.11
CA LYS A 16 14.80 21.33 1.88
C LYS A 16 13.72 22.16 1.20
N LEU A 17 12.49 21.66 1.16
CA LEU A 17 11.34 22.42 0.65
C LEU A 17 11.04 23.64 1.53
N ALA A 18 11.20 23.55 2.86
CA ALA A 18 11.05 24.69 3.76
C ALA A 18 12.12 25.76 3.52
N ALA A 19 13.39 25.37 3.47
CA ALA A 19 14.49 26.28 3.18
C ALA A 19 14.35 26.98 1.82
N ALA A 20 13.88 26.26 0.79
CA ALA A 20 13.59 26.83 -0.53
C ALA A 20 12.53 27.94 -0.47
N ARG A 21 11.45 27.75 0.32
CA ARG A 21 10.42 28.77 0.55
C ARG A 21 10.97 29.98 1.31
N GLU A 22 11.76 29.77 2.35
CA GLU A 22 12.37 30.84 3.14
C GLU A 22 13.34 31.69 2.32
N ALA A 23 14.12 31.05 1.44
CA ALA A 23 15.08 31.72 0.57
C ALA A 23 14.45 32.33 -0.70
N ASN A 24 13.17 32.04 -0.99
CA ASN A 24 12.53 32.32 -2.28
C ASN A 24 13.35 31.80 -3.48
N ASP A 25 13.99 30.63 -3.32
CA ASP A 25 14.78 29.95 -4.34
C ASP A 25 14.10 28.63 -4.72
N PHE A 26 13.55 28.59 -5.92
CA PHE A 26 12.78 27.45 -6.40
C PHE A 26 13.50 26.63 -7.47
N GLY A 27 14.80 26.84 -7.69
CA GLY A 27 15.55 26.15 -8.75
C GLY A 27 15.53 24.62 -8.64
N THR A 28 15.44 24.09 -7.42
CA THR A 28 15.53 22.64 -7.14
C THR A 28 14.24 22.02 -6.58
N VAL A 29 13.12 22.75 -6.53
CA VAL A 29 11.89 22.24 -5.90
C VAL A 29 11.32 21.00 -6.59
N ASN A 30 11.48 20.87 -7.91
CA ASN A 30 11.03 19.69 -8.64
C ASN A 30 11.74 18.41 -8.15
N GLN A 31 13.04 18.51 -7.84
CA GLN A 31 13.82 17.41 -7.28
C GLN A 31 13.32 17.06 -5.88
N PHE A 32 13.19 18.05 -4.99
CA PHE A 32 12.77 17.80 -3.61
C PHE A 32 11.33 17.29 -3.51
N SER A 33 10.44 17.75 -4.39
CA SER A 33 9.07 17.22 -4.47
C SER A 33 9.06 15.75 -4.93
N LYS A 34 9.92 15.37 -5.89
CA LYS A 34 10.08 13.97 -6.29
C LYS A 34 10.67 13.11 -5.17
N ASP A 35 11.68 13.63 -4.47
CA ASP A 35 12.28 12.95 -3.32
C ASP A 35 11.27 12.76 -2.20
N LEU A 36 10.45 13.78 -1.92
CA LEU A 36 9.36 13.67 -0.95
C LEU A 36 8.37 12.59 -1.38
N ALA A 37 7.90 12.58 -2.62
CA ALA A 37 6.93 11.59 -3.09
C ALA A 37 7.46 10.15 -2.93
N PHE A 38 8.69 9.88 -3.37
CA PHE A 38 9.31 8.55 -3.24
C PHE A 38 9.51 8.13 -1.78
N ASN A 39 10.09 9.00 -0.95
CA ASN A 39 10.40 8.65 0.44
C ASN A 39 9.16 8.61 1.32
N LEU A 40 8.20 9.52 1.13
CA LEU A 40 6.93 9.51 1.85
C LEU A 40 6.09 8.30 1.45
N GLY A 41 6.03 7.96 0.15
CA GLY A 41 5.40 6.73 -0.32
C GLY A 41 6.02 5.50 0.33
N GLY A 42 7.35 5.41 0.35
CA GLY A 42 8.06 4.32 1.00
C GLY A 42 7.78 4.23 2.50
N HIS A 43 7.75 5.37 3.20
CA HIS A 43 7.40 5.41 4.61
C HIS A 43 5.95 4.96 4.88
N THR A 44 4.98 5.50 4.14
CA THR A 44 3.56 5.16 4.30
C THR A 44 3.30 3.68 4.00
N ASN A 45 3.77 3.19 2.84
CA ASN A 45 3.56 1.80 2.43
C ASN A 45 4.13 0.82 3.45
N HIS A 46 5.36 1.03 3.93
CA HIS A 46 5.95 0.16 4.94
C HIS A 46 5.26 0.27 6.30
N SER A 47 4.78 1.46 6.69
CA SER A 47 4.05 1.64 7.95
C SER A 47 2.73 0.86 7.97
N ILE A 48 2.08 0.71 6.81
CA ILE A 48 0.89 -0.13 6.62
C ILE A 48 1.30 -1.60 6.59
N PHE A 49 2.29 -1.96 5.76
CA PHE A 49 2.78 -3.33 5.60
C PHE A 49 3.11 -4.01 6.92
N TRP A 50 3.83 -3.36 7.83
CA TRP A 50 4.18 -3.98 9.13
C TRP A 50 2.95 -4.29 9.99
N LYS A 51 1.87 -3.54 9.86
CA LYS A 51 0.62 -3.79 10.60
C LYS A 51 -0.25 -4.86 9.93
N ASN A 52 -0.13 -4.99 8.62
CA ASN A 52 -0.75 -6.05 7.83
C ASN A 52 -0.16 -7.44 8.07
N LEU A 53 0.93 -7.57 8.83
CA LEU A 53 1.56 -8.84 9.18
C LEU A 53 1.37 -9.19 10.65
N SER A 54 1.11 -10.45 10.95
CA SER A 54 1.01 -10.99 12.32
C SER A 54 1.56 -12.42 12.36
N PRO A 55 2.33 -12.80 13.40
CA PRO A 55 2.75 -14.19 13.60
C PRO A 55 1.56 -15.13 13.85
N GLU A 56 0.47 -14.59 14.40
CA GLU A 56 -0.82 -15.28 14.60
C GLU A 56 -1.81 -14.97 13.46
N GLY A 57 -1.31 -14.44 12.34
CA GLY A 57 -2.10 -14.14 11.16
C GLY A 57 -2.40 -15.39 10.33
N GLY A 58 -2.88 -15.18 9.11
CA GLY A 58 -3.24 -16.26 8.20
C GLY A 58 -4.75 -16.47 8.09
N ASP A 59 -5.16 -17.68 7.70
CA ASP A 59 -6.56 -18.02 7.41
C ASP A 59 -7.23 -17.07 6.40
N LYS A 60 -8.50 -16.74 6.62
CA LYS A 60 -9.36 -15.91 5.77
C LYS A 60 -9.95 -14.78 6.63
N PRO A 61 -10.26 -13.60 6.03
CA PRO A 61 -11.00 -12.56 6.74
C PRO A 61 -12.39 -13.06 7.11
N THR A 62 -12.99 -12.42 8.11
CA THR A 62 -14.37 -12.68 8.56
C THR A 62 -15.19 -11.38 8.50
N GLY A 63 -16.47 -11.42 8.93
CA GLY A 63 -17.29 -10.22 9.06
C GLY A 63 -17.49 -9.42 7.76
N GLU A 64 -17.57 -8.10 7.89
CA GLU A 64 -17.84 -7.17 6.78
C GLU A 64 -16.78 -7.21 5.66
N LEU A 65 -15.50 -7.41 6.00
CA LEU A 65 -14.45 -7.52 4.99
C LEU A 65 -14.63 -8.78 4.13
N ALA A 66 -14.99 -9.91 4.75
CA ALA A 66 -15.25 -11.14 4.01
C ALA A 66 -16.46 -11.01 3.07
N GLN A 67 -17.53 -10.35 3.52
CA GLN A 67 -18.71 -10.09 2.70
C GLN A 67 -18.39 -9.17 1.51
N ALA A 68 -17.61 -8.12 1.74
CA ALA A 68 -17.18 -7.23 0.65
C ALA A 68 -16.26 -7.96 -0.35
N ILE A 69 -15.38 -8.85 0.12
CA ILE A 69 -14.56 -9.69 -0.76
C ILE A 69 -15.43 -10.65 -1.58
N GLU A 70 -16.46 -11.23 -0.97
CA GLU A 70 -17.44 -12.07 -1.68
C GLU A 70 -18.14 -11.27 -2.78
N GLU A 71 -18.65 -10.08 -2.45
CA GLU A 71 -19.37 -9.20 -3.38
C GLU A 71 -18.52 -8.75 -4.57
N PHE A 72 -17.30 -8.24 -4.31
CA PHE A 72 -16.50 -7.58 -5.34
C PHE A 72 -15.57 -8.51 -6.11
N PHE A 73 -15.23 -9.67 -5.56
CA PHE A 73 -14.29 -10.60 -6.20
C PHE A 73 -14.85 -12.00 -6.41
N GLY A 74 -16.07 -12.31 -5.95
CA GLY A 74 -16.65 -13.66 -6.04
C GLY A 74 -16.03 -14.64 -5.05
N GLY A 75 -15.57 -14.12 -3.91
CA GLY A 75 -15.08 -14.90 -2.77
C GLY A 75 -13.56 -14.90 -2.61
N PHE A 76 -13.13 -15.38 -1.44
CA PHE A 76 -11.73 -15.25 -1.01
C PHE A 76 -10.73 -15.91 -1.95
N ASP A 77 -11.06 -17.08 -2.50
CA ASP A 77 -10.14 -17.80 -3.39
C ASP A 77 -9.98 -17.08 -4.74
N ALA A 78 -11.04 -16.46 -5.27
CA ALA A 78 -10.98 -15.62 -6.46
C ALA A 78 -10.24 -14.31 -6.21
N PHE A 79 -10.49 -13.64 -5.07
CA PHE A 79 -9.72 -12.49 -4.60
C PHE A 79 -8.22 -12.83 -4.50
N ARG A 80 -7.88 -13.92 -3.81
CA ARG A 80 -6.49 -14.35 -3.61
C ARG A 80 -5.79 -14.66 -4.94
N ALA A 81 -6.49 -15.28 -5.89
CA ALA A 81 -5.96 -15.55 -7.22
C ALA A 81 -5.69 -14.25 -7.99
N HIS A 82 -6.62 -13.29 -7.98
CA HIS A 82 -6.44 -11.98 -8.60
C HIS A 82 -5.29 -11.20 -7.95
N PHE A 83 -5.27 -11.10 -6.62
CA PHE A 83 -4.22 -10.40 -5.89
C PHE A 83 -2.83 -11.01 -6.16
N THR A 84 -2.75 -12.35 -6.17
CA THR A 84 -1.50 -13.07 -6.48
C THR A 84 -1.03 -12.77 -7.91
N ALA A 85 -1.94 -12.78 -8.89
CA ALA A 85 -1.62 -12.44 -10.26
C ALA A 85 -1.13 -10.99 -10.38
N ALA A 86 -1.77 -10.05 -9.68
CA ALA A 86 -1.34 -8.66 -9.61
C ALA A 86 0.07 -8.55 -8.99
N ALA A 87 0.35 -9.20 -7.87
CA ALA A 87 1.69 -9.16 -7.25
C ALA A 87 2.78 -9.71 -8.18
N LEU A 88 2.54 -10.86 -8.81
CA LEU A 88 3.51 -11.49 -9.69
C LEU A 88 3.70 -10.74 -11.01
N GLY A 89 2.69 -10.01 -11.46
CA GLY A 89 2.71 -9.22 -12.70
C GLY A 89 3.46 -7.88 -12.59
N ILE A 90 3.90 -7.45 -11.41
CA ILE A 90 4.65 -6.20 -11.25
C ILE A 90 5.95 -6.26 -12.05
N GLN A 91 6.16 -5.22 -12.86
CA GLN A 91 7.35 -5.03 -13.68
C GLN A 91 8.31 -4.07 -12.98
N GLY A 92 9.37 -4.61 -12.38
CA GLY A 92 10.32 -3.86 -11.54
C GLY A 92 9.91 -3.87 -10.07
N SER A 93 10.22 -2.80 -9.36
CA SER A 93 9.87 -2.62 -7.96
C SER A 93 8.42 -2.15 -7.78
N GLY A 94 7.74 -2.60 -6.74
CA GLY A 94 6.37 -2.17 -6.50
C GLY A 94 5.63 -2.90 -5.40
N TRP A 95 4.31 -2.74 -5.41
CA TRP A 95 3.39 -3.28 -4.41
C TRP A 95 2.11 -3.81 -5.06
N ALA A 96 1.60 -4.93 -4.55
CA ALA A 96 0.21 -5.31 -4.79
C ALA A 96 -0.64 -4.79 -3.63
N VAL A 97 -1.79 -4.21 -3.95
CA VAL A 97 -2.60 -3.47 -2.98
C VAL A 97 -4.06 -3.85 -3.12
N LEU A 98 -4.68 -4.25 -2.01
CA LEU A 98 -6.13 -4.24 -1.84
C LEU A 98 -6.48 -2.88 -1.24
N ALA A 99 -7.30 -2.10 -1.91
CA ALA A 99 -7.71 -0.77 -1.48
C ALA A 99 -9.23 -0.63 -1.45
N TYR A 100 -9.70 0.36 -0.69
CA TYR A 100 -11.05 0.86 -0.76
C TYR A 100 -11.09 2.11 -1.65
N GLU A 101 -11.96 2.09 -2.65
CA GLU A 101 -12.27 3.23 -3.53
C GLU A 101 -13.57 3.88 -3.04
N PRO A 102 -13.50 5.07 -2.42
CA PRO A 102 -14.62 5.63 -1.67
C PRO A 102 -15.74 6.25 -2.53
N LEU A 103 -15.50 6.60 -3.80
CA LEU A 103 -16.52 7.20 -4.66
C LEU A 103 -17.53 6.17 -5.15
N GLY A 104 -17.06 4.99 -5.54
CA GLY A 104 -17.88 3.84 -5.90
C GLY A 104 -18.20 2.93 -4.73
N GLY A 105 -17.57 3.12 -3.58
CA GLY A 105 -17.73 2.28 -2.39
C GLY A 105 -17.24 0.84 -2.59
N LYS A 106 -16.16 0.66 -3.36
CA LYS A 106 -15.71 -0.67 -3.82
C LYS A 106 -14.38 -1.09 -3.23
N LEU A 107 -14.20 -2.40 -3.11
CA LEU A 107 -12.86 -2.98 -3.01
C LEU A 107 -12.24 -3.09 -4.39
N VAL A 108 -10.98 -2.67 -4.51
CA VAL A 108 -10.20 -2.73 -5.75
C VAL A 108 -8.83 -3.34 -5.49
N ILE A 109 -8.26 -3.99 -6.51
CA ILE A 109 -6.87 -4.45 -6.50
C ILE A 109 -6.07 -3.54 -7.42
N GLU A 110 -4.97 -3.00 -6.91
CA GLU A 110 -4.10 -2.05 -7.59
C GLU A 110 -2.65 -2.54 -7.57
N GLN A 111 -1.86 -2.07 -8.53
CA GLN A 111 -0.41 -2.19 -8.54
C GLN A 111 0.20 -0.81 -8.35
N PHE A 112 1.04 -0.65 -7.33
CA PHE A 112 1.89 0.53 -7.21
C PHE A 112 3.27 0.21 -7.79
N TYR A 113 3.81 1.13 -8.57
CA TYR A 113 5.18 1.03 -9.09
C TYR A 113 6.12 1.89 -8.25
N ASP A 114 7.31 1.38 -7.98
CA ASP A 114 8.24 1.90 -6.98
C ASP A 114 7.57 2.08 -5.60
N GLN A 115 7.40 3.32 -5.16
CA GLN A 115 6.76 3.67 -3.88
C GLN A 115 5.57 4.62 -4.03
N GLN A 116 5.50 5.36 -5.14
CA GLN A 116 4.61 6.53 -5.29
C GLN A 116 3.88 6.60 -6.63
N ASN A 117 4.10 5.64 -7.53
CA ASN A 117 3.47 5.63 -8.86
C ASN A 117 2.31 4.64 -8.91
N GLY A 118 1.31 4.91 -9.76
CA GLY A 118 0.15 4.04 -9.92
C GLY A 118 -0.86 4.12 -8.77
N VAL A 119 -0.84 5.21 -7.99
CA VAL A 119 -1.74 5.44 -6.85
C VAL A 119 -2.86 6.40 -7.29
N PRO A 120 -4.11 5.95 -7.48
CA PRO A 120 -5.22 6.85 -7.69
C PRO A 120 -5.41 7.77 -6.49
N VAL A 121 -5.83 9.01 -6.74
CA VAL A 121 -6.11 9.94 -5.65
C VAL A 121 -7.27 9.41 -4.82
N ALA A 122 -7.08 9.41 -3.49
CA ALA A 122 -8.06 9.04 -2.48
C ALA A 122 -8.45 7.55 -2.37
N THR A 123 -7.77 6.63 -3.06
CA THR A 123 -7.88 5.20 -2.71
C THR A 123 -7.17 4.95 -1.38
N ILE A 124 -7.75 4.07 -0.55
CA ILE A 124 -7.25 3.82 0.81
C ILE A 124 -6.71 2.40 0.88
N PRO A 125 -5.38 2.21 1.00
CA PRO A 125 -4.78 0.89 1.12
C PRO A 125 -5.24 0.17 2.39
N LEU A 126 -5.72 -1.06 2.23
CA LEU A 126 -6.18 -1.93 3.30
C LEU A 126 -5.15 -3.03 3.59
N PHE A 127 -4.74 -3.73 2.54
CA PHE A 127 -3.69 -4.75 2.56
C PHE A 127 -2.67 -4.46 1.46
N GLN A 128 -1.39 -4.36 1.83
CA GLN A 128 -0.29 -4.14 0.90
C GLN A 128 0.73 -5.28 0.99
N LEU A 129 1.28 -5.68 -0.16
CA LEU A 129 2.37 -6.64 -0.26
C LEU A 129 3.58 -5.98 -0.92
N ASP A 130 4.69 -5.89 -0.19
CA ASP A 130 5.97 -5.39 -0.72
C ASP A 130 6.55 -6.39 -1.73
N MET A 131 6.62 -6.00 -3.00
CA MET A 131 7.19 -6.82 -4.08
C MET A 131 8.56 -6.30 -4.54
N TRP A 132 9.19 -5.41 -3.77
CA TRP A 132 10.61 -5.10 -3.96
C TRP A 132 11.48 -6.32 -3.67
N GLU A 133 12.56 -6.50 -4.44
CA GLU A 133 13.46 -7.65 -4.24
C GLU A 133 14.03 -7.69 -2.82
N HIS A 134 14.28 -6.55 -2.17
CA HIS A 134 14.75 -6.52 -0.78
C HIS A 134 13.79 -7.20 0.21
N ALA A 135 12.52 -7.39 -0.15
CA ALA A 135 11.50 -7.95 0.72
C ALA A 135 11.58 -9.48 0.81
N PHE A 136 12.17 -10.13 -0.19
CA PHE A 136 12.13 -11.59 -0.32
C PHE A 136 13.44 -12.23 -0.79
N TYR A 137 14.37 -11.49 -1.38
CA TYR A 137 15.48 -12.10 -2.14
C TYR A 137 16.41 -12.98 -1.28
N LEU A 138 16.63 -12.65 0.00
CA LEU A 138 17.49 -13.45 0.87
C LEU A 138 16.92 -14.85 1.14
N ASP A 139 15.60 -14.98 1.25
CA ASP A 139 14.94 -16.24 1.61
C ASP A 139 14.43 -16.99 0.37
N TYR A 140 13.98 -16.27 -0.66
CA TYR A 140 13.30 -16.82 -1.84
C TYR A 140 14.05 -16.60 -3.16
N GLN A 141 15.13 -15.82 -3.16
CA GLN A 141 15.91 -15.47 -4.36
C GLN A 141 15.00 -14.97 -5.50
N ASN A 142 15.12 -15.55 -6.70
CA ASN A 142 14.31 -15.21 -7.86
C ASN A 142 12.90 -15.84 -7.84
N VAL A 143 12.56 -16.65 -6.83
CA VAL A 143 11.30 -17.40 -6.75
C VAL A 143 10.24 -16.59 -6.00
N LYS A 144 9.92 -15.39 -6.50
CA LYS A 144 8.94 -14.48 -5.88
C LYS A 144 7.54 -15.10 -5.68
N ALA A 145 7.19 -16.14 -6.43
CA ALA A 145 5.94 -16.89 -6.25
C ALA A 145 5.83 -17.56 -4.87
N ASP A 146 6.94 -18.10 -4.35
CA ASP A 146 6.94 -18.75 -3.04
C ASP A 146 6.81 -17.72 -1.91
N TYR A 147 7.40 -16.53 -2.09
CA TYR A 147 7.20 -15.40 -1.19
C TYR A 147 5.73 -14.96 -1.13
N VAL A 148 5.10 -14.73 -2.28
CA VAL A 148 3.67 -14.35 -2.35
C VAL A 148 2.79 -15.42 -1.72
N LYS A 149 3.11 -16.71 -1.94
CA LYS A 149 2.39 -17.82 -1.30
C LYS A 149 2.55 -17.81 0.22
N ALA A 150 3.76 -17.56 0.72
CA ALA A 150 4.06 -17.57 2.14
C ALA A 150 3.37 -16.44 2.92
N ILE A 151 3.23 -15.27 2.29
CA ILE A 151 2.57 -14.11 2.92
C ILE A 151 1.16 -14.41 3.40
N TRP A 152 0.38 -15.19 2.65
CA TRP A 152 -0.99 -15.54 3.03
C TRP A 152 -1.11 -16.22 4.40
N ASN A 153 -0.03 -16.82 4.92
CA ASN A 153 -0.02 -17.48 6.23
C ASN A 153 0.17 -16.52 7.41
N ILE A 154 0.52 -15.25 7.14
CA ILE A 154 0.84 -14.27 8.18
C ILE A 154 0.09 -12.95 7.98
N VAL A 155 -0.95 -12.93 7.14
CA VAL A 155 -1.79 -11.74 6.95
C VAL A 155 -2.58 -11.46 8.23
N ASN A 156 -2.47 -10.24 8.73
CA ASN A 156 -3.25 -9.76 9.87
C ASN A 156 -4.62 -9.25 9.41
N TRP A 157 -5.59 -10.15 9.21
CA TRP A 157 -6.93 -9.77 8.77
C TRP A 157 -7.65 -8.83 9.74
N ALA A 158 -7.32 -8.82 11.03
CA ALA A 158 -7.89 -7.88 11.99
C ALA A 158 -7.48 -6.42 11.71
N ASP A 159 -6.23 -6.18 11.31
CA ASP A 159 -5.77 -4.85 10.88
C ASP A 159 -6.45 -4.44 9.56
N VAL A 160 -6.53 -5.36 8.59
CA VAL A 160 -7.19 -5.10 7.30
C VAL A 160 -8.68 -4.77 7.49
N GLN A 161 -9.38 -5.52 8.36
CA GLN A 161 -10.77 -5.28 8.76
C GLN A 161 -10.94 -3.89 9.37
N ALA A 162 -10.13 -3.54 10.37
CA ALA A 162 -10.22 -2.25 11.04
C ALA A 162 -9.99 -1.07 10.09
N ARG A 163 -9.04 -1.22 9.15
CA ARG A 163 -8.81 -0.23 8.08
C ARG A 163 -10.03 -0.08 7.19
N PHE A 164 -10.63 -1.20 6.77
CA PHE A 164 -11.81 -1.20 5.90
C PHE A 164 -13.00 -0.49 6.54
N GLU A 165 -13.29 -0.81 7.80
CA GLU A 165 -14.38 -0.19 8.57
C GLU A 165 -14.15 1.33 8.75
N ASN A 166 -12.90 1.74 9.01
CA ASN A 166 -12.55 3.15 9.12
C ASN A 166 -12.69 3.88 7.77
N ALA A 167 -12.21 3.27 6.69
CA ALA A 167 -12.33 3.82 5.34
C ALA A 167 -13.79 4.06 4.94
N ARG A 168 -14.65 3.04 5.12
CA ARG A 168 -16.08 3.15 4.80
C ARG A 168 -16.79 4.24 5.59
N SER A 169 -16.43 4.42 6.85
CA SER A 169 -17.10 5.37 7.74
C SER A 169 -16.68 6.82 7.51
N ASN A 170 -15.45 7.06 7.04
CA ASN A 170 -14.85 8.40 7.06
C ASN A 170 -14.46 8.95 5.68
N ALA A 171 -14.33 8.13 4.63
CA ALA A 171 -13.66 8.55 3.41
C ALA A 171 -14.55 9.31 2.42
N SER A 172 -15.81 8.92 2.22
CA SER A 172 -16.66 9.45 1.14
C SER A 172 -16.84 10.97 1.23
N GLY A 173 -17.11 11.49 2.42
CA GLY A 173 -17.27 12.93 2.67
C GLY A 173 -16.00 13.76 2.52
N LEU A 174 -14.82 13.12 2.48
CA LEU A 174 -13.53 13.80 2.32
C LEU A 174 -13.14 13.99 0.84
N VAL A 175 -13.66 13.15 -0.06
CA VAL A 175 -13.27 13.18 -1.49
C VAL A 175 -14.19 14.09 -2.30
N ILE A 176 -15.51 13.95 -2.14
CA ILE A 176 -16.50 14.84 -2.77
C ILE A 176 -17.44 15.35 -1.67
N PRO A 177 -17.17 16.53 -1.09
CA PRO A 177 -18.03 17.10 -0.06
C PRO A 177 -19.44 17.39 -0.62
N GLY A 178 -20.48 16.85 0.03
CA GLY A 178 -21.88 17.21 -0.26
C GLY A 178 -22.63 16.33 -1.26
N ALA A 179 -22.16 15.10 -1.52
CA ALA A 179 -22.95 14.04 -2.16
C ALA A 179 -23.88 13.35 -1.15
#